data_AF-A0A0D2K6Q8-F1
#
_entry.id   AF-A0A0D2K6Q8-F1
#
_cell.length_a   1.000
_cell.length_b   1.000
_cell.length_c   1.000
_cell.angle_alpha   90.00
_cell.angle_beta   90.00
_cell.angle_gamma   90.00
#
_symmetry.space_group_name_H-M   'P 1'
#
loop_
_entity.id
_entity.type
_entity.pdbx_description
1 polymer ?
#
loop_
_entity_poly.entity_id
_entity_poly.type
_entity_poly.pdbx_seq_one_letter_code
_entity_poly.pdbx_strand_id
1 'polypeptide(L)'
;MATLPEAESLSWMGLKSNLGLASGADLFGAIEQAVAQRTGVAAPTLGDVEAVSGVRVFISTTSLARRAPLYLDSRTHAGMRVRDALRASSAIPFYFSPVKSPFAADDLLVDGCITDCGWRLMGWGRSAVPHQVAWCCKQAAYRVPN
;
A
#
# COMPACT_ATOMS: atom_id res chain seq x y z
N MET A 1 20.08 -6.57 28.99
CA MET A 1 19.00 -5.94 28.19
C MET A 1 19.66 -5.35 26.96
N ALA A 2 19.45 -5.94 25.79
CA ALA A 2 19.95 -5.39 24.54
C ALA A 2 19.00 -4.26 24.10
N THR A 3 19.47 -3.02 24.15
CA THR A 3 18.79 -1.88 23.55
C THR A 3 18.79 -2.07 22.04
N LEU A 4 17.60 -2.06 21.44
CA LEU A 4 17.48 -1.98 19.99
C LEU A 4 18.18 -0.67 19.55
N PRO A 5 19.03 -0.71 18.51
CA PRO A 5 19.67 0.50 18.02
C PRO A 5 18.58 1.52 17.63
N GLU A 6 18.79 2.79 17.98
CA GLU A 6 17.97 3.90 17.50
C GLU A 6 17.75 3.69 16.00
N ALA A 7 16.48 3.59 15.59
CA ALA A 7 16.16 3.53 14.19
C ALA A 7 16.65 4.84 13.58
N GLU A 8 17.79 4.80 12.86
CA GLU A 8 18.18 5.87 11.96
C GLU A 8 16.92 6.29 11.22
N SER A 9 16.51 7.55 11.39
CA SER A 9 15.29 8.03 10.77
C SER A 9 15.41 7.76 9.27
N LEU A 10 14.67 6.76 8.77
CA LEU A 10 14.67 6.34 7.37
C LEU A 10 14.13 7.50 6.54
N SER A 11 15.01 8.44 6.22
CA SER A 11 14.70 9.56 5.35
C SER A 11 14.65 9.05 3.91
N TRP A 12 13.82 9.68 3.08
CA TRP A 12 13.79 9.39 1.65
C TRP A 12 15.19 9.46 1.01
N MET A 13 16.04 10.36 1.51
CA MET A 13 17.45 10.49 1.12
C MET A 13 18.26 9.23 1.49
N GLY A 14 18.06 8.67 2.68
CA GLY A 14 18.71 7.44 3.14
C GLY A 14 18.24 6.19 2.38
N LEU A 15 16.95 6.11 2.04
CA LEU A 15 16.42 5.04 1.18
C LEU A 15 17.01 5.11 -0.24
N LYS A 16 17.10 6.33 -0.80
CA LYS A 16 17.71 6.55 -2.11
C LYS A 16 19.19 6.19 -2.14
N SER A 17 19.97 6.61 -1.13
CA SER A 17 21.42 6.34 -1.08
C SER A 17 21.75 4.88 -0.84
N ASN A 18 20.96 4.18 -0.01
CA ASN A 18 21.28 2.82 0.43
C ASN A 18 20.65 1.74 -0.45
N LEU A 19 19.50 2.02 -1.08
CA LEU A 19 18.78 1.05 -1.91
C LEU A 19 18.76 1.41 -3.40
N GLY A 20 19.37 2.53 -3.80
CA GLY A 20 19.40 2.98 -5.19
C GLY A 20 18.03 3.36 -5.76
N LEU A 21 17.04 3.64 -4.90
CA LEU A 21 15.68 4.00 -5.30
C LEU A 21 15.67 5.42 -5.89
N ALA A 22 15.83 5.51 -7.21
CA ALA A 22 15.87 6.78 -7.92
C ALA A 22 14.46 7.37 -8.17
N SER A 23 13.43 6.52 -8.14
CA SER A 23 12.05 6.87 -8.43
C SER A 23 11.04 6.06 -7.62
N GLY A 24 9.80 6.53 -7.53
CA GLY A 24 8.70 5.74 -6.97
C GLY A 24 8.45 4.43 -7.73
N ALA A 25 8.77 4.39 -9.03
CA ALA A 25 8.67 3.16 -9.83
C ALA A 25 9.62 2.06 -9.32
N ASP A 26 10.81 2.43 -8.86
CA ASP A 26 11.79 1.49 -8.31
C ASP A 26 11.32 0.93 -6.97
N LEU A 27 10.71 1.77 -6.12
CA LEU A 27 10.16 1.35 -4.83
C LEU A 27 9.03 0.33 -5.03
N PHE A 28 8.05 0.65 -5.86
CA PHE A 28 6.93 -0.27 -6.10
C PHE A 28 7.37 -1.51 -6.88
N GLY A 29 8.39 -1.40 -7.74
CA GLY A 29 9.02 -2.53 -8.42
C GLY A 29 9.73 -3.47 -7.45
N ALA A 30 10.48 -2.95 -6.48
CA ALA A 30 11.14 -3.76 -5.45
C ALA A 30 10.12 -4.50 -4.57
N ILE A 31 9.01 -3.84 -4.20
CA ILE A 31 7.92 -4.49 -3.46
C ILE A 31 7.25 -5.57 -4.33
N GLU A 32 6.96 -5.28 -5.60
CA GLU A 32 6.39 -6.26 -6.55
C GLU A 32 7.29 -7.49 -6.68
N GLN A 33 8.61 -7.30 -6.80
CA GLN A 33 9.58 -8.39 -6.86
C GLN A 33 9.62 -9.22 -5.56
N ALA A 34 9.60 -8.57 -4.40
CA ALA A 34 9.56 -9.28 -3.12
C ALA A 34 8.28 -10.13 -2.99
N VAL A 35 7.13 -9.62 -3.44
CA VAL A 35 5.87 -10.37 -3.45
C VAL A 35 5.91 -11.48 -4.51
N ALA A 36 6.50 -11.22 -5.68
CA ALA A 36 6.64 -12.20 -6.76
C ALA A 36 7.47 -13.41 -6.32
N GLN A 37 8.57 -13.19 -5.60
CA GLN A 37 9.41 -14.26 -5.04
C GLN A 37 8.65 -15.14 -4.05
N ARG A 38 7.71 -14.57 -3.28
CA ARG A 38 6.91 -15.30 -2.29
C ARG A 38 5.73 -16.04 -2.90
N THR A 39 5.14 -15.48 -3.95
CA THR A 39 3.96 -16.04 -4.62
C THR A 39 4.30 -16.99 -5.77
N GLY A 40 5.52 -16.91 -6.32
CA GLY A 40 5.90 -17.60 -7.55
C GLY A 40 5.29 -16.99 -8.82
N VAL A 41 4.59 -15.86 -8.71
CA VAL A 41 3.92 -15.18 -9.82
C VAL A 41 4.72 -13.94 -10.21
N ALA A 42 5.12 -13.82 -11.49
CA ALA A 42 5.99 -12.73 -11.95
C ALA A 42 5.39 -11.32 -11.77
N ALA A 43 4.06 -11.20 -11.85
CA ALA A 43 3.33 -9.95 -11.64
C ALA A 43 2.13 -10.21 -10.74
N PRO A 44 2.35 -10.30 -9.41
CA PRO A 44 1.35 -10.77 -8.47
C PRO A 44 0.18 -9.78 -8.36
N THR A 45 -1.02 -10.34 -8.29
CA THR A 45 -2.28 -9.63 -8.07
C THR A 45 -2.70 -9.70 -6.60
N LEU A 46 -3.69 -8.89 -6.20
CA LEU A 46 -4.28 -8.97 -4.87
C LEU A 46 -4.89 -10.36 -4.60
N GLY A 47 -5.45 -11.00 -5.63
CA GLY A 47 -5.95 -12.37 -5.56
C GLY A 47 -4.84 -13.39 -5.29
N ASP A 48 -3.70 -13.28 -5.98
CA ASP A 48 -2.55 -14.18 -5.77
C ASP A 48 -2.00 -14.08 -4.35
N VAL A 49 -1.96 -12.86 -3.79
CA VAL A 49 -1.51 -12.63 -2.42
C VAL A 49 -2.43 -13.32 -1.41
N GLU A 50 -3.75 -13.18 -1.51
CA GLU A 50 -4.67 -13.88 -0.60
C GLU A 50 -4.60 -15.40 -0.79
N ALA A 51 -4.50 -15.89 -2.03
CA ALA A 51 -4.41 -17.31 -2.32
C ALA A 51 -3.17 -17.97 -1.70
N VAL A 52 -2.02 -17.30 -1.73
CA VAL A 52 -0.77 -17.83 -1.17
C VAL A 52 -0.67 -17.64 0.34
N SER A 53 -1.05 -16.47 0.85
CA SER A 53 -0.86 -16.14 2.27
C SER A 53 -2.01 -16.57 3.17
N GLY A 54 -3.20 -16.81 2.60
CA GLY A 54 -4.45 -16.95 3.36
C GLY A 54 -4.90 -15.64 4.04
N VAL A 55 -4.23 -14.52 3.77
CA VAL A 55 -4.47 -13.21 4.39
C VAL A 55 -5.01 -12.24 3.35
N ARG A 56 -6.11 -11.57 3.68
CA ARG A 56 -6.60 -10.48 2.85
C ARG A 56 -5.87 -9.18 3.18
N VAL A 57 -5.33 -8.56 2.13
CA VAL A 57 -4.75 -7.23 2.19
C VAL A 57 -5.78 -6.21 1.74
N PHE A 58 -5.97 -5.16 2.54
CA PHE A 58 -6.78 -4.00 2.21
C PHE A 58 -5.88 -2.80 1.95
N ILE A 59 -5.97 -2.23 0.75
CA ILE A 59 -5.22 -1.05 0.37
C ILE A 59 -6.21 0.09 0.17
N SER A 60 -6.04 1.17 0.93
CA SER A 60 -6.89 2.36 0.82
C SER A 60 -6.38 3.31 -0.28
N THR A 61 -7.29 3.82 -1.11
CA THR A 61 -7.05 4.90 -2.07
C THR A 61 -8.27 5.84 -2.08
N THR A 62 -8.15 7.01 -2.69
CA THR A 62 -9.25 7.95 -2.86
C THR A 62 -9.69 7.97 -4.32
N SER A 63 -10.95 7.67 -4.60
CA SER A 63 -11.55 7.84 -5.93
C SER A 63 -11.97 9.29 -6.13
N LEU A 64 -11.43 9.95 -7.16
CA LEU A 64 -11.78 11.33 -7.49
C LEU A 64 -13.18 11.44 -8.10
N ALA A 65 -13.62 10.44 -8.86
CA ALA A 65 -14.99 10.43 -9.40
C ALA A 65 -16.03 10.31 -8.27
N ARG A 66 -15.78 9.44 -7.29
CA ARG A 66 -16.70 9.20 -6.16
C ARG A 66 -16.54 10.18 -5.02
N ARG A 67 -15.40 10.90 -4.96
CA ARG A 67 -14.99 11.78 -3.85
C ARG A 67 -15.05 11.04 -2.50
N ALA A 68 -14.64 9.78 -2.50
CA ALA A 68 -14.81 8.85 -1.39
C ALA A 68 -13.64 7.85 -1.33
N PRO A 69 -13.40 7.22 -0.17
CA PRO A 69 -12.42 6.15 -0.08
C PRO A 69 -12.85 4.97 -0.95
N LEU A 70 -11.87 4.36 -1.61
CA LEU A 70 -11.98 3.10 -2.32
C LEU A 70 -11.01 2.12 -1.68
N TYR A 71 -11.51 0.96 -1.27
CA TYR A 71 -10.72 -0.10 -0.69
C TYR A 71 -10.44 -1.16 -1.75
N LEU A 72 -9.15 -1.37 -2.02
CA LEU A 72 -8.64 -2.33 -2.98
C LEU A 72 -8.29 -3.61 -2.20
N ASP A 73 -8.98 -4.70 -2.53
CA ASP A 73 -8.74 -6.01 -1.94
C ASP A 73 -8.95 -7.13 -2.96
N SER A 74 -8.66 -8.36 -2.56
CA SER A 74 -8.84 -9.56 -3.36
C SER A 74 -10.31 -9.94 -3.67
N ARG A 75 -11.31 -9.42 -2.95
CA ARG A 75 -12.74 -9.70 -3.22
C ARG A 75 -13.30 -8.80 -4.30
N THR A 76 -12.88 -7.55 -4.29
CA THR A 76 -13.42 -6.48 -5.14
C THR A 76 -12.52 -6.20 -6.33
N HIS A 77 -11.21 -6.42 -6.18
CA HIS A 77 -10.18 -6.06 -7.15
C HIS A 77 -9.13 -7.17 -7.30
N ALA A 78 -9.57 -8.44 -7.34
CA ALA A 78 -8.71 -9.62 -7.37
C ALA A 78 -7.60 -9.55 -8.42
N GLY A 79 -7.91 -9.09 -9.64
CA GLY A 79 -6.96 -8.99 -10.75
C GLY A 79 -6.07 -7.75 -10.74
N MET A 80 -6.19 -6.87 -9.74
CA MET A 80 -5.32 -5.69 -9.65
C MET A 80 -3.92 -6.12 -9.23
N ARG A 81 -2.90 -5.67 -9.96
CA ARG A 81 -1.50 -5.89 -9.56
C ARG A 81 -1.22 -5.20 -8.23
N VAL A 82 -0.50 -5.88 -7.36
CA VAL A 82 -0.11 -5.34 -6.04
C VAL A 82 0.62 -4.01 -6.19
N ARG A 83 1.52 -3.92 -7.18
CA ARG A 83 2.23 -2.69 -7.53
C ARG A 83 1.31 -1.52 -7.80
N ASP A 84 0.28 -1.74 -8.62
CA ASP A 84 -0.62 -0.69 -9.07
C ASP A 84 -1.55 -0.25 -7.93
N ALA A 85 -1.97 -1.18 -7.07
CA ALA A 85 -2.74 -0.86 -5.87
C ALA A 85 -1.94 -0.01 -4.87
N LEU A 86 -0.66 -0.36 -4.62
CA LEU A 86 0.23 0.44 -3.77
C LEU A 86 0.50 1.82 -4.37
N ARG A 87 0.71 1.89 -5.68
CA ARG A 87 0.89 3.17 -6.38
C ARG A 87 -0.33 4.07 -6.25
N ALA A 88 -1.55 3.51 -6.36
CA ALA A 88 -2.78 4.26 -6.15
C ALA A 88 -2.91 4.76 -4.69
N SER A 89 -2.54 3.92 -3.72
CA SER A 89 -2.57 4.28 -2.29
C SER A 89 -1.60 5.40 -1.91
N SER A 90 -0.48 5.51 -2.63
CA SER A 90 0.60 6.47 -2.38
C SER A 90 0.69 7.58 -3.42
N ALA A 91 -0.32 7.76 -4.27
CA ALA A 91 -0.37 8.82 -5.27
C ALA A 91 -0.72 10.17 -4.63
N ILE A 92 0.19 10.68 -3.80
CA ILE A 92 0.04 11.94 -3.06
C ILE A 92 -0.04 13.09 -4.09
N PRO A 93 -1.13 13.87 -4.10
CA PRO A 93 -1.24 15.04 -4.96
C PRO A 93 -0.05 15.96 -4.78
N PHE A 94 0.33 16.67 -5.85
CA PHE A 94 1.54 17.52 -5.95
C PHE A 94 2.87 16.76 -6.04
N TYR A 95 2.97 15.52 -5.57
CA TYR A 95 4.19 14.71 -5.68
C TYR A 95 4.10 13.65 -6.79
N PHE A 96 2.93 13.05 -6.98
CA PHE A 96 2.71 11.97 -7.94
C PHE A 96 1.49 12.24 -8.81
N SER A 97 1.55 11.79 -10.06
CA SER A 97 0.38 11.80 -10.95
C SER A 97 -0.68 10.82 -10.44
N PRO A 98 -1.98 11.15 -10.53
CA PRO A 98 -3.06 10.22 -10.23
C PRO A 98 -2.96 8.94 -11.06
N VAL A 99 -3.40 7.81 -10.50
CA VAL A 99 -3.43 6.51 -11.16
C VAL A 99 -4.80 6.31 -11.79
N LYS A 100 -4.86 5.94 -13.08
CA LYS A 100 -6.14 5.60 -13.71
C LYS A 100 -6.68 4.30 -13.10
N SER A 101 -7.96 4.31 -12.73
CA SER A 101 -8.65 3.10 -12.30
C SER A 101 -8.79 2.13 -13.47
N PRO A 102 -8.39 0.85 -13.32
CA PRO A 102 -8.66 -0.15 -14.35
C PRO A 102 -10.11 -0.66 -14.30
N PHE A 103 -10.92 -0.24 -13.32
CA PHE A 103 -12.26 -0.77 -13.06
C PHE A 103 -13.40 0.21 -13.37
N ALA A 104 -13.11 1.51 -13.42
CA ALA A 104 -14.08 2.54 -13.75
C ALA A 104 -13.47 3.47 -14.80
N ALA A 105 -14.13 3.56 -15.96
CA ALA A 105 -13.73 4.47 -17.02
C ALA A 105 -13.67 5.90 -16.47
N ASP A 106 -12.57 6.59 -16.76
CA ASP A 106 -12.27 7.96 -16.35
C ASP A 106 -12.13 8.23 -14.84
N ASP A 107 -12.13 7.20 -13.98
CA ASP A 107 -11.82 7.41 -12.56
C ASP A 107 -10.31 7.50 -12.32
N LEU A 108 -9.94 8.45 -11.47
CA LEU A 108 -8.57 8.71 -11.06
C LEU A 108 -8.44 8.43 -9.57
N LEU A 109 -7.42 7.65 -9.23
CA LEU A 109 -7.10 7.22 -7.89
C LEU A 109 -5.91 8.03 -7.38
N VAL A 110 -6.07 8.60 -6.19
CA VAL A 110 -5.03 9.37 -5.47
C VAL A 110 -4.85 8.82 -4.07
N ASP A 111 -3.88 9.35 -3.33
CA ASP A 111 -3.52 8.89 -1.99
C ASP A 111 -4.73 8.62 -1.08
N GLY A 112 -4.71 7.44 -0.44
CA GLY A 112 -5.81 6.97 0.39
C GLY A 112 -6.00 7.79 1.65
N CYS A 113 -4.90 8.31 2.19
CA CYS A 113 -4.91 9.05 3.44
C CYS A 113 -5.59 10.44 3.29
N ILE A 114 -5.94 10.89 2.07
CA ILE A 114 -6.80 12.06 1.83
C ILE A 114 -8.22 11.86 2.38
N THR A 115 -8.80 10.66 2.20
CA THR A 115 -10.18 10.37 2.63
C THR A 115 -10.24 9.39 3.79
N ASP A 116 -9.29 8.47 3.92
CA ASP A 116 -9.19 7.54 5.03
C ASP A 116 -7.73 7.16 5.33
N CYS A 117 -7.22 7.58 6.49
CA CYS A 117 -5.87 7.24 6.97
C CYS A 117 -5.73 5.77 7.48
N GLY A 118 -6.69 4.89 7.20
CA GLY A 118 -6.65 3.46 7.58
C GLY A 118 -6.83 3.20 9.07
N TRP A 119 -7.11 4.22 9.88
CA TRP A 119 -7.28 4.11 11.33
C TRP A 119 -8.57 3.38 11.71
N ARG A 120 -9.62 3.45 10.87
CA ARG A 120 -10.90 2.77 11.12
C ARG A 120 -10.88 1.28 10.77
N LEU A 121 -10.11 0.86 9.78
CA LEU A 121 -10.03 -0.55 9.37
C LEU A 121 -9.24 -1.43 10.34
N MET A 122 -8.34 -0.84 11.14
CA MET A 122 -7.49 -1.60 12.07
C MET A 122 -8.09 -1.80 13.47
N GLY A 123 -9.36 -1.44 13.69
CA GLY A 123 -10.06 -1.81 14.92
C GLY A 123 -9.32 -1.41 16.21
N TRP A 124 -8.82 -0.18 16.30
CA TRP A 124 -8.59 0.45 17.61
C TRP A 124 -9.96 0.72 18.24
N GLY A 125 -10.59 -0.37 18.70
CA GLY A 125 -11.99 -0.43 19.14
C GLY A 125 -12.86 -1.42 18.35
N ARG A 126 -12.58 -2.73 18.46
CA ARG A 126 -13.48 -3.87 18.12
C ARG A 126 -13.68 -4.25 16.64
N SER A 127 -12.88 -5.21 16.16
CA SER A 127 -13.27 -6.34 15.26
C SER A 127 -12.00 -7.15 14.94
N ALA A 128 -11.78 -8.41 15.35
CA ALA A 128 -12.53 -9.67 15.21
C ALA A 128 -12.43 -10.39 13.84
N VAL A 129 -11.39 -10.16 13.04
CA VAL A 129 -11.03 -11.08 11.92
C VAL A 129 -9.53 -11.40 11.94
N PRO A 130 -9.10 -12.63 12.26
CA PRO A 130 -7.69 -12.97 12.51
C PRO A 130 -6.74 -12.96 11.28
N HIS A 131 -7.18 -12.48 10.10
CA HIS A 131 -6.42 -12.60 8.84
C HIS A 131 -6.57 -11.37 7.91
N GLN A 132 -6.50 -10.16 8.47
CA GLN A 132 -6.57 -8.92 7.68
C GLN A 132 -5.44 -7.95 8.02
N VAL A 133 -4.87 -7.33 6.99
CA VAL A 133 -3.88 -6.25 7.12
C VAL A 133 -4.34 -5.05 6.28
N ALA A 134 -4.35 -3.86 6.89
CA ALA A 134 -4.68 -2.62 6.21
C ALA A 134 -3.40 -1.81 5.92
N TRP A 135 -3.32 -1.21 4.73
CA TRP A 135 -2.23 -0.34 4.32
C TRP A 135 -2.74 1.08 4.06
N CYS A 136 -2.12 2.08 4.73
CA CYS A 136 -2.17 3.50 4.35
C CYS A 136 -0.75 4.04 4.25
N CYS A 137 -0.48 4.90 3.27
CA CYS A 137 0.84 5.48 3.02
C CYS A 137 1.46 6.15 4.28
N LYS A 138 0.64 6.66 5.19
CA LYS A 138 1.11 7.29 6.44
C LYS A 138 1.54 6.28 7.53
N GLN A 139 1.05 5.04 7.52
CA GLN A 139 1.41 4.02 8.52
C GLN A 139 2.82 3.45 8.31
N ALA A 140 3.33 3.47 7.07
CA ALA A 140 4.74 3.18 6.81
C ALA A 140 5.69 4.24 7.39
N ALA A 141 5.19 5.42 7.75
CA ALA A 141 5.98 6.57 8.21
C ALA A 141 5.90 6.84 9.72
N TYR A 142 5.04 6.14 10.49
CA TYR A 142 4.89 6.38 11.93
C TYR A 142 5.10 5.11 12.77
N ARG A 143 6.35 4.93 13.19
CA ARG A 143 6.70 4.33 14.48
C ARG A 143 7.82 5.18 15.11
N VAL A 144 7.44 6.32 15.67
CA VAL A 144 8.28 7.03 16.65
C VAL A 144 7.76 6.59 18.02
N PRO A 145 8.46 5.72 18.76
CA PRO A 145 8.08 5.42 20.13
C PRO A 145 8.40 6.63 21.03
N ASN A 146 7.50 6.92 21.97
CA ASN A 146 7.82 7.67 23.19
C ASN A 146 8.74 6.84 24.08
#